data_AF-A0A3C0J884-F1
#
_entry.id   AF-A0A3C0J884-F1
#
_cell.length_a   1.000
_cell.length_b   1.000
_cell.length_c   1.000
_cell.angle_alpha   90.00
_cell.angle_beta   90.00
_cell.angle_gamma   90.00
#
_symmetry.space_group_name_H-M   'P 1'
#
loop_
_entity.id
_entity.type
_entity.pdbx_description
1 polymer ?
#
loop_
_entity_poly.entity_id
_entity_poly.type
_entity_poly.pdbx_seq_one_letter_code
_entity_poly.pdbx_strand_id
1 'polypeptide(L)'
;MVALKVEEELYEELRRLNNAFGIVIIRLNPVNISQREILFTSKERNKLDWETIERLVDENEDFRPFVADVAVDTTDNDIRLRGAYDKFVTDEEAEQYAKKKGII
;
A
#
# COMPACT_ATOMS: atom_id res chain seq x y z
N MET A 1 -4.76 2.28 2.93
CA MET A 1 -4.41 3.46 3.76
C MET A 1 -3.23 3.08 4.66
N VAL A 2 -2.26 3.98 4.82
CA VAL A 2 -1.06 3.75 5.63
C VAL A 2 -0.90 4.92 6.60
N ALA A 3 -0.65 4.63 7.87
CA ALA A 3 -0.47 5.65 8.89
C ALA A 3 0.63 5.26 9.88
N LEU A 4 1.32 6.25 10.46
CA LEU A 4 2.34 6.05 11.50
C LEU A 4 1.71 5.94 12.89
N LYS A 5 0.67 6.73 13.12
CA LYS A 5 -0.10 6.75 14.36
C LYS A 5 -1.58 6.77 14.01
N VAL A 6 -2.35 5.99 14.75
CA VAL A 6 -3.80 5.95 14.68
C VAL A 6 -4.32 6.11 16.10
N GLU A 7 -5.17 7.11 16.32
CA GLU A 7 -5.80 7.34 17.62
C GLU A 7 -6.95 6.35 17.82
N GLU A 8 -7.08 5.84 19.05
CA GLU A 8 -8.06 4.80 19.37
C GLU A 8 -9.51 5.24 19.12
N GLU A 9 -9.80 6.52 19.34
CA GLU A 9 -11.09 7.14 19.08
C GLU A 9 -11.52 7.04 17.61
N LEU A 10 -10.55 6.95 16.67
CA LEU A 10 -10.81 6.86 15.24
C LEU A 10 -11.05 5.42 14.76
N TYR A 11 -10.85 4.41 15.62
CA TYR A 11 -10.94 3.00 15.19
C TYR A 11 -12.34 2.64 14.69
N GLU A 12 -13.39 3.19 15.28
CA GLU A 12 -14.76 2.90 14.86
C GLU A 12 -15.07 3.52 13.48
N GLU A 13 -14.58 4.73 13.19
CA GLU A 13 -14.67 5.36 11.86
C GLU A 13 -13.89 4.55 10.82
N LEU A 14 -12.68 4.14 11.15
CA LEU A 14 -11.82 3.33 10.29
C LEU A 14 -12.42 1.95 10.00
N ARG A 15 -13.06 1.35 10.99
CA ARG A 15 -13.80 0.10 10.83
C ARG A 15 -15.00 0.27 9.90
N ARG A 16 -15.76 1.36 10.04
CA ARG A 16 -16.86 1.69 9.12
C ARG A 16 -16.35 1.92 7.70
N LEU A 17 -15.23 2.63 7.54
CA LEU A 17 -14.58 2.86 6.24
C LEU A 17 -14.13 1.54 5.60
N ASN A 18 -13.45 0.67 6.35
CA ASN A 18 -13.05 -0.65 5.90
C ASN A 18 -14.26 -1.48 5.45
N ASN A 19 -15.36 -1.48 6.21
CA ASN A 19 -16.57 -2.21 5.86
C ASN A 19 -17.28 -1.65 4.61
N ALA A 20 -17.29 -0.33 4.44
CA ALA A 20 -17.98 0.34 3.33
C ALA A 20 -17.20 0.19 2.01
N PHE A 21 -15.87 0.34 2.05
CA PHE A 21 -15.04 0.44 0.84
C PHE A 21 -14.04 -0.71 0.67
N GLY A 22 -13.86 -1.56 1.69
CA GLY A 22 -12.86 -2.62 1.66
C GLY A 22 -11.42 -2.10 1.71
N ILE A 23 -11.18 -0.92 2.30
CA ILE A 23 -9.84 -0.35 2.36
C ILE A 23 -9.06 -0.98 3.53
N VAL A 24 -7.87 -1.53 3.23
CA VAL A 24 -6.92 -2.01 4.26
C VAL A 24 -6.30 -0.82 4.98
N ILE A 25 -6.09 -0.96 6.29
CA ILE A 25 -5.39 0.02 7.10
C ILE A 25 -4.15 -0.62 7.71
N ILE A 26 -3.00 -0.07 7.36
CA ILE A 26 -1.68 -0.54 7.80
C ILE A 26 -1.06 0.53 8.70
N ARG A 27 -0.72 0.13 9.92
CA ARG A 27 0.08 0.93 10.84
C ARG A 27 1.56 0.60 10.65
N LEU A 28 2.35 1.60 10.29
CA LEU A 28 3.80 1.46 10.14
C LEU A 28 4.53 1.83 11.43
N ASN A 29 5.52 1.02 11.78
CA ASN A 29 6.56 1.41 12.72
C ASN A 29 7.76 1.96 11.91
N PRO A 30 8.05 3.27 11.98
CA PRO A 30 9.15 3.89 11.22
C PRO A 30 10.55 3.55 11.74
N VAL A 31 10.67 3.00 12.96
CA VAL A 31 11.96 2.55 13.54
C VAL A 31 12.25 1.10 13.14
N ASN A 32 11.21 0.27 13.08
CA ASN A 32 11.31 -1.11 12.64
C ASN A 32 10.21 -1.38 11.62
N ILE A 33 10.55 -1.23 10.34
CA ILE A 33 9.60 -1.40 9.25
C ILE A 33 9.07 -2.83 9.19
N SER A 34 9.83 -3.83 9.64
CA SER A 34 9.36 -5.22 9.72
C SER A 34 8.20 -5.42 10.71
N GLN A 35 8.08 -4.57 11.74
CA GLN A 35 7.03 -4.62 12.76
C GLN A 35 5.76 -3.84 12.39
N ARG A 36 5.36 -3.86 11.11
CA ARG A 36 4.08 -3.27 10.69
C ARG A 36 2.92 -4.06 11.29
N GLU A 37 1.80 -3.37 11.47
CA GLU A 37 0.57 -4.00 11.91
C GLU A 37 -0.56 -3.71 10.92
N ILE A 38 -1.33 -4.74 10.58
CA ILE A 38 -2.57 -4.58 9.82
C ILE A 38 -3.70 -4.40 10.83
N LEU A 39 -4.24 -3.18 10.93
CA LEU A 39 -5.31 -2.86 11.89
C LEU A 39 -6.66 -3.39 11.42
N PHE A 40 -6.93 -3.28 10.12
CA PHE A 40 -8.15 -3.76 9.49
C PHE A 40 -7.82 -4.44 8.17
N THR A 41 -8.14 -5.72 8.05
CA THR A 41 -7.96 -6.48 6.82
C THR A 41 -9.05 -6.11 5.82
N SER A 42 -8.73 -6.11 4.53
CA SER A 42 -9.76 -6.02 3.49
C SER A 42 -10.34 -7.40 3.25
N LYS A 43 -11.58 -7.45 2.77
CA LYS A 43 -12.17 -8.67 2.26
C LYS A 43 -11.55 -8.96 0.90
N GLU A 44 -10.82 -10.07 0.80
CA GLU A 44 -10.35 -10.56 -0.49
C GLU A 44 -11.54 -10.72 -1.44
N ARG A 45 -11.40 -10.21 -2.66
CA ARG A 45 -12.39 -10.35 -3.72
C ARG A 45 -11.85 -11.33 -4.73
N ASN A 46 -12.64 -12.34 -5.09
CA ASN A 46 -12.28 -13.33 -6.11
C ASN A 46 -12.28 -12.75 -7.54
N LYS A 47 -12.70 -11.50 -7.70
CA LYS A 47 -12.76 -10.78 -8.98
C LYS A 47 -12.25 -9.36 -8.77
N LEU A 48 -11.46 -8.89 -9.72
CA LEU A 48 -11.00 -7.51 -9.77
C LEU A 48 -12.15 -6.61 -10.23
N ASP A 49 -12.24 -5.45 -9.61
CA ASP A 49 -13.22 -4.40 -9.93
C ASP A 49 -12.62 -3.51 -11.03
N TRP A 50 -12.75 -3.97 -12.27
CA TRP A 50 -12.08 -3.35 -13.43
C TRP A 50 -12.58 -1.93 -13.69
N GLU A 51 -13.88 -1.68 -13.49
CA GLU A 51 -14.47 -0.35 -13.62
C GLU A 51 -13.84 0.66 -12.64
N THR A 52 -13.62 0.23 -11.39
CA THR A 52 -12.95 1.08 -10.39
C THR A 52 -11.48 1.32 -10.74
N ILE A 53 -10.79 0.30 -11.26
CA ILE A 53 -9.37 0.41 -11.66
C ILE A 53 -9.21 1.35 -12.86
N GLU A 54 -10.05 1.23 -13.89
CA GLU A 54 -10.06 2.13 -15.05
C GLU A 54 -10.31 3.58 -14.63
N ARG A 55 -11.30 3.81 -13.75
CA ARG A 55 -11.56 5.16 -13.24
C ARG A 55 -10.37 5.72 -12.44
N LEU A 56 -9.71 4.90 -11.62
CA LEU A 56 -8.52 5.33 -10.87
C LEU A 56 -7.34 5.65 -11.79
N VAL A 57 -7.18 4.87 -12.86
CA VAL A 57 -6.20 5.12 -13.92
C VAL A 57 -6.46 6.44 -14.64
N ASP A 58 -7.73 6.80 -14.85
CA ASP A 58 -8.09 8.07 -15.50
C ASP A 58 -7.98 9.28 -14.59
N GLU A 59 -8.30 9.12 -13.30
CA GLU A 59 -8.23 10.20 -12.31
C GLU A 59 -6.82 10.44 -11.77
N ASN A 60 -5.96 9.41 -11.76
CA ASN A 60 -4.61 9.47 -11.23
C ASN A 60 -3.58 9.00 -12.26
N GLU A 61 -2.96 9.95 -12.96
CA GLU A 61 -1.94 9.66 -13.97
C GLU A 61 -0.73 8.90 -13.41
N ASP A 62 -0.37 9.11 -12.14
CA ASP A 62 0.74 8.38 -11.48
C ASP A 62 0.40 6.89 -11.27
N PHE A 63 -0.88 6.52 -11.31
CA PHE A 63 -1.33 5.14 -11.18
C PHE A 63 -1.24 4.37 -12.50
N ARG A 64 -1.25 5.06 -13.65
CA ARG A 64 -1.15 4.43 -14.99
C ARG A 64 0.12 3.59 -15.17
N PRO A 65 1.34 4.11 -14.89
CA PRO A 65 2.56 3.33 -15.02
C PRO A 65 2.53 2.08 -14.14
N PHE A 66 2.01 2.18 -12.92
CA PHE A 66 1.90 1.05 -12.01
C PHE A 66 1.04 -0.08 -12.58
N VAL A 67 -0.14 0.22 -13.14
CA VAL A 67 -1.00 -0.82 -13.74
C VAL A 67 -0.32 -1.46 -14.95
N ALA A 68 0.42 -0.68 -15.75
CA ALA A 68 1.19 -1.21 -16.87
C ALA A 68 2.30 -2.17 -16.42
N ASP A 69 3.07 -1.79 -15.40
CA ASP A 69 4.12 -2.63 -14.81
C ASP A 69 3.56 -3.95 -14.27
N VAL A 70 2.45 -3.89 -13.53
CA VAL A 70 1.76 -5.10 -13.01
C VAL A 70 1.29 -6.01 -14.14
N ALA A 71 0.75 -5.45 -15.23
CA ALA A 71 0.27 -6.24 -16.38
C ALA A 71 1.42 -6.97 -17.09
N VAL A 72 2.57 -6.29 -17.26
CA VAL A 72 3.78 -6.90 -17.82
C VAL A 72 4.28 -8.02 -16.91
N ASP A 73 4.40 -7.77 -15.62
CA ASP A 73 4.96 -8.75 -14.67
C ASP A 73 4.04 -9.97 -14.45
N THR A 74 2.73 -9.84 -14.69
CA THR A 74 1.79 -10.96 -14.56
C THR A 74 1.76 -11.86 -15.81
N THR A 75 2.10 -11.30 -16.98
CA THR A 75 2.07 -12.04 -18.26
C THR A 75 3.39 -12.70 -18.60
N ASP A 76 4.50 -12.20 -18.05
CA ASP A 76 5.82 -12.78 -18.24
C ASP A 76 6.08 -13.88 -17.19
N ASN A 77 6.37 -15.11 -17.65
CA ASN A 77 6.72 -16.23 -16.77
C ASN A 77 8.19 -16.14 -16.27
N ASP A 78 8.94 -15.13 -16.69
CA ASP A 78 10.27 -14.86 -16.17
C ASP A 78 10.16 -14.22 -14.77
N ILE A 79 10.89 -14.75 -13.78
CA ILE A 79 10.79 -14.42 -12.34
C ILE A 79 11.28 -12.99 -12.02
N ARG A 80 11.60 -12.21 -13.06
CA ARG A 80 12.19 -10.87 -12.95
C ARG A 80 11.09 -9.84 -13.08
N LEU A 81 10.74 -9.22 -11.95
CA LEU A 81 9.96 -7.98 -11.91
C LEU A 81 10.65 -6.94 -12.80
N ARG A 82 10.01 -6.57 -13.91
CA ARG A 82 10.52 -5.58 -14.87
C ARG A 82 10.03 -4.18 -14.56
N GLY A 83 8.95 -4.06 -13.79
CA GLY A 83 8.42 -2.78 -13.33
C GLY A 83 9.45 -1.95 -12.55
N ALA A 84 9.22 -0.64 -12.52
CA ALA A 84 10.10 0.32 -11.85
C ALA A 84 9.82 0.34 -10.34
N TYR A 85 10.08 -0.77 -9.65
CA TYR A 85 9.87 -0.86 -8.21
C TYR A 85 11.04 -0.27 -7.42
N ASP A 86 10.70 0.25 -6.24
CA ASP A 86 11.70 0.67 -5.27
C ASP A 86 12.56 -0.52 -4.83
N LYS A 87 13.85 -0.24 -4.61
CA LYS A 87 14.76 -1.25 -4.04
C LYS A 87 14.31 -1.61 -2.64
N PHE A 88 14.50 -2.88 -2.28
CA PHE A 88 14.35 -3.32 -0.91
C PHE A 88 15.38 -2.59 -0.03
N VAL A 89 14.91 -2.05 1.10
CA VAL A 89 15.73 -1.36 2.10
C VAL A 89 15.70 -2.13 3.41
N THR A 90 16.81 -2.12 4.14
CA THR A 90 16.84 -2.72 5.49
C THR A 90 16.11 -1.83 6.51
N ASP A 91 15.81 -2.38 7.69
CA ASP A 91 15.20 -1.60 8.78
C ASP A 91 16.12 -0.42 9.19
N GLU A 92 17.44 -0.59 9.17
CA GLU A 92 18.38 0.49 9.47
C GLU A 92 18.38 1.60 8.42
N GLU A 93 18.36 1.25 7.13
CA GLU A 93 18.30 2.22 6.03
C GLU A 93 16.98 2.99 6.06
N ALA A 94 15.89 2.29 6.35
CA ALA A 94 14.58 2.87 6.51
C ALA A 94 14.50 3.84 7.71
N GLU A 95 15.09 3.47 8.86
CA GLU A 95 15.16 4.34 10.04
C GLU A 95 15.95 5.63 9.73
N GLN A 96 17.08 5.52 9.03
CA GLN A 96 17.87 6.68 8.60
C GLN A 96 17.07 7.58 7.64
N TYR A 97 16.34 6.97 6.70
CA TYR A 97 15.46 7.71 5.80
C TYR A 97 14.37 8.45 6.58
N ALA A 98 13.74 7.78 7.55
CA ALA A 98 12.68 8.35 8.38
C ALA A 98 13.19 9.54 9.20
N LYS A 99 14.38 9.43 9.82
CA LYS A 99 15.06 10.56 10.52
C LYS A 99 15.35 11.72 9.58
N LYS A 100 15.91 11.44 8.40
CA LYS A 100 16.24 12.47 7.39
C LYS A 100 15.00 13.21 6.89
N LYS A 101 13.85 12.55 6.84
CA LYS A 101 12.58 13.11 6.39
C LYS A 101 11.72 13.70 7.51
N GLY A 102 12.17 13.64 8.77
CA GLY A 102 11.41 14.14 9.92
C GLY A 102 10.15 13.33 10.21
N ILE A 103 10.15 12.05 9.83
CA ILE A 103 9.08 11.09 10.13
C ILE A 103 9.20 10.60 11.58
N ILE A 104 10.45 10.51 12.06
CA ILE A 104 10.86 10.24 13.45
C ILE A 104 12.01 11.17 13.85
#